data_AF-K2RZ43-F1
#
_entry.id   AF-K2RZ43-F1
#
_cell.length_a   1.000
_cell.length_b   1.000
_cell.length_c   1.000
_cell.angle_alpha   90.00
_cell.angle_beta   90.00
_cell.angle_gamma   90.00
#
_symmetry.space_group_name_H-M   'P 1'
#
loop_
_entity.id
_entity.type
_entity.pdbx_description
1 polymer ?
#
loop_
_entity_poly.entity_id
_entity_poly.type
_entity_poly.pdbx_seq_one_letter_code
_entity_poly.pdbx_strand_id
1 'polypeptide(L)'
;MSVPTDLRIPVSNGTVQTQKDAIDVLEEHGIDAAEIKSVIWSHWHCDHVGDTTRLPISTELVIGAGFLQTMTPGYPTNPSSLFLESDYKRGREVREIDFSTHPNSLKIGAFSAVDFFGDGSFYLLSTPGHAIGHMCGLARTTPNSFILTGGDASHHSGELRPSPFLPLPDSVEPSPYSSPPFQLGTFCPGALIQEMAHPLRSRTKPFYELAPTGMPTFELETAQKTVEELGEFDGDDNVSVVIAHDAKLKEVVDFFPKPANAWMEKGWKGMSLCRFLADFAGAVRSDDASQTL
;
A
#
# COMPACT_ATOMS: atom_id res chain seq x y z
N MET A 1 -2.75 -14.90 -36.13
CA MET A 1 -3.80 -15.03 -35.10
C MET A 1 -3.15 -14.69 -33.78
N SER A 2 -3.41 -13.50 -33.24
CA SER A 2 -2.89 -13.05 -31.95
C SER A 2 -3.66 -13.75 -30.84
N VAL A 3 -2.95 -14.51 -30.00
CA VAL A 3 -3.50 -15.02 -28.75
C VAL A 3 -3.43 -13.86 -27.75
N PRO A 4 -4.53 -13.37 -27.18
CA PRO A 4 -4.46 -12.47 -26.04
C PRO A 4 -3.90 -13.26 -24.85
N THR A 5 -2.77 -12.84 -24.32
CA THR A 5 -2.24 -13.31 -23.04
C THR A 5 -3.05 -12.66 -21.91
N ASP A 6 -4.27 -13.16 -21.70
CA ASP A 6 -5.04 -12.86 -20.49
C ASP A 6 -4.37 -13.60 -19.32
N LEU A 7 -3.57 -12.90 -18.54
CA LEU A 7 -3.06 -13.42 -17.27
C LEU A 7 -4.26 -13.59 -16.32
N ARG A 8 -4.61 -14.83 -15.99
CA ARG A 8 -5.72 -15.15 -15.09
C ARG A 8 -5.13 -15.59 -13.76
N ILE A 9 -5.13 -14.69 -12.77
CA ILE A 9 -4.93 -15.09 -11.38
C ILE A 9 -6.30 -15.54 -10.85
N PRO A 10 -6.53 -16.85 -10.63
CA PRO A 10 -7.82 -17.32 -10.16
C PRO A 10 -8.01 -16.93 -8.69
N VAL A 11 -8.98 -16.07 -8.42
CA VAL A 11 -9.51 -15.82 -7.08
C VAL A 11 -10.78 -16.65 -6.93
N SER A 12 -11.10 -17.09 -5.72
CA SER A 12 -12.24 -17.98 -5.43
C SER A 12 -13.64 -17.43 -5.76
N ASN A 13 -13.76 -16.28 -6.44
CA ASN A 13 -14.97 -15.80 -7.15
C ASN A 13 -14.71 -14.61 -8.10
N GLY A 14 -13.49 -14.46 -8.62
CA GLY A 14 -13.13 -13.32 -9.49
C GLY A 14 -11.90 -13.59 -10.35
N THR A 15 -11.69 -12.77 -11.37
CA THR A 15 -10.46 -12.77 -12.18
C THR A 15 -9.94 -11.35 -12.23
N VAL A 16 -8.74 -11.12 -11.70
CA VAL A 16 -8.02 -9.87 -11.96
C VAL A 16 -7.41 -9.99 -13.35
N GLN A 17 -7.80 -9.10 -14.25
CA GLN A 17 -7.26 -9.03 -15.61
C GLN A 17 -6.43 -7.76 -15.74
N THR A 18 -5.17 -7.92 -16.12
CA THR A 18 -4.28 -6.82 -16.48
C THR A 18 -3.73 -7.05 -17.88
N GLN A 19 -3.44 -5.95 -18.59
CA GLN A 19 -2.77 -6.02 -19.89
C GLN A 19 -1.27 -6.32 -19.75
N LYS A 20 -0.67 -5.95 -18.62
CA LYS A 20 0.76 -6.13 -18.32
C LYS A 20 0.95 -6.53 -16.87
N ASP A 21 1.82 -7.50 -16.63
CA ASP A 21 2.39 -7.83 -15.33
C ASP A 21 3.59 -6.90 -15.04
N ALA A 22 4.02 -6.83 -13.77
CA ALA A 22 5.24 -6.14 -13.36
C ALA A 22 6.46 -6.64 -14.15
N ILE A 23 6.51 -7.93 -14.48
CA ILE A 23 7.60 -8.52 -15.27
C ILE A 23 7.62 -7.97 -16.71
N ASP A 24 6.45 -7.76 -17.34
CA ASP A 24 6.38 -7.13 -18.65
C ASP A 24 6.95 -5.69 -18.60
N VAL A 25 6.58 -4.95 -17.55
CA VAL A 25 7.05 -3.57 -17.35
C VAL A 25 8.57 -3.52 -17.15
N LEU A 26 9.16 -4.48 -16.44
CA LEU A 26 10.60 -4.60 -16.25
C LEU A 26 11.32 -4.91 -17.56
N GLU A 27 10.85 -5.94 -18.29
CA GLU A 27 11.45 -6.39 -19.56
C GLU A 27 11.39 -5.30 -20.64
N GLU A 28 10.28 -4.55 -20.73
CA GLU A 28 10.13 -3.42 -21.65
C GLU A 28 11.15 -2.30 -21.44
N HIS A 29 11.70 -2.18 -20.23
CA HIS A 29 12.72 -1.20 -19.88
C HIS A 29 14.11 -1.83 -19.70
N GLY A 30 14.31 -3.05 -20.21
CA GLY A 30 15.60 -3.69 -20.31
C GLY A 30 16.11 -4.34 -19.02
N ILE A 31 15.22 -4.64 -18.07
CA ILE A 31 15.55 -5.46 -16.90
C ILE A 31 15.06 -6.89 -17.16
N ASP A 32 15.99 -7.83 -17.27
CA ASP A 32 15.64 -9.24 -17.47
C ASP A 32 15.07 -9.82 -16.16
N ALA A 33 13.99 -10.62 -16.26
CA ALA A 33 13.44 -11.36 -15.13
C ALA A 33 14.51 -12.20 -14.38
N ALA A 34 15.55 -12.64 -15.09
CA ALA A 34 16.69 -13.35 -14.53
C ALA A 34 17.57 -12.53 -13.58
N GLU A 35 17.50 -11.19 -13.64
CA GLU A 35 18.21 -10.29 -12.74
C GLU A 35 17.53 -10.16 -11.37
N ILE A 36 16.26 -10.55 -11.27
CA ILE A 36 15.47 -10.46 -10.04
C ILE A 36 15.86 -11.58 -9.08
N LYS A 37 16.49 -11.21 -7.97
CA LYS A 37 16.98 -12.16 -6.95
C LYS A 37 15.93 -12.53 -5.92
N SER A 38 15.06 -11.59 -5.56
CA SER A 38 14.06 -11.78 -4.51
C SER A 38 12.76 -11.11 -4.93
N VAL A 39 11.64 -11.80 -4.69
CA VAL A 39 10.30 -11.20 -4.70
C VAL A 39 9.77 -11.24 -3.28
N ILE A 40 9.23 -10.12 -2.82
CA ILE A 40 8.68 -9.98 -1.48
C ILE A 40 7.19 -9.76 -1.64
N TRP A 41 6.39 -10.67 -1.08
CA TRP A 41 4.95 -10.45 -0.97
C TRP A 41 4.65 -9.63 0.27
N SER A 42 3.96 -8.50 0.10
CA SER A 42 3.36 -7.80 1.23
C SER A 42 2.38 -8.72 1.95
N HIS A 43 1.57 -9.46 1.20
CA HIS A 43 0.70 -10.53 1.66
C HIS A 43 0.22 -11.36 0.46
N TRP A 44 -0.64 -12.35 0.70
CA TRP A 44 -0.97 -13.41 -0.27
C TRP A 44 -2.23 -13.17 -1.11
N HIS A 45 -2.91 -12.03 -0.98
CA HIS A 45 -4.08 -11.78 -1.82
C HIS A 45 -3.68 -11.67 -3.30
N CYS A 46 -4.63 -12.03 -4.16
CA CYS A 46 -4.39 -12.30 -5.58
C CYS A 46 -3.75 -11.15 -6.36
N ASP A 47 -4.00 -9.92 -5.97
CA ASP A 47 -3.51 -8.70 -6.61
C ASP A 47 -2.12 -8.26 -6.10
N HIS A 48 -1.54 -8.98 -5.14
CA HIS A 48 -0.22 -8.70 -4.56
C HIS A 48 0.84 -9.76 -4.89
N VAL A 49 0.43 -10.90 -5.45
CA VAL A 49 1.35 -12.03 -5.69
C VAL A 49 1.94 -12.04 -7.10
N GLY A 50 1.24 -11.48 -8.09
CA GLY A 50 1.63 -11.48 -9.51
C GLY A 50 1.74 -12.90 -10.09
N ASP A 51 2.31 -13.04 -11.30
CA ASP A 51 2.69 -14.35 -11.84
C ASP A 51 4.17 -14.66 -11.57
N THR A 52 4.44 -15.21 -10.38
CA THR A 52 5.80 -15.65 -10.00
C THR A 52 6.29 -16.83 -10.85
N THR A 53 5.46 -17.41 -11.72
CA THR A 53 5.87 -18.52 -12.57
C THR A 53 6.79 -18.09 -13.72
N ARG A 54 6.77 -16.79 -14.05
CA ARG A 54 7.62 -16.15 -15.07
C ARG A 54 9.04 -15.87 -14.58
N LEU A 55 9.28 -15.93 -13.27
CA LEU A 55 10.61 -15.71 -12.68
C LEU A 55 11.41 -17.02 -12.62
N PRO A 56 12.74 -16.98 -12.81
CA PRO A 56 13.57 -18.18 -12.73
C PRO A 56 13.50 -18.80 -11.33
N ILE A 57 13.79 -20.09 -11.23
CA ILE A 57 13.79 -20.82 -9.94
C ILE A 57 14.82 -20.27 -8.93
N SER A 58 15.83 -19.54 -9.42
CA SER A 58 16.85 -18.86 -8.60
C SER A 58 16.33 -17.62 -7.86
N THR A 59 15.18 -17.08 -8.25
CA THR A 59 14.55 -15.98 -7.52
C THR A 59 13.91 -16.52 -6.25
N GLU A 60 14.35 -16.06 -5.09
CA GLU A 60 13.69 -16.42 -3.82
C GLU A 60 12.34 -15.73 -3.69
N LEU A 61 11.41 -16.37 -3.00
CA LEU A 61 10.17 -15.75 -2.56
C LEU A 61 10.25 -15.48 -1.05
N VAL A 62 10.02 -14.24 -0.66
CA VAL A 62 10.02 -13.78 0.72
C VAL A 62 8.59 -13.46 1.15
N ILE A 63 8.19 -14.01 2.29
CA ILE A 63 6.83 -13.95 2.83
C ILE A 63 6.87 -13.69 4.34
N GLY A 64 5.80 -13.15 4.90
CA GLY A 64 5.72 -12.88 6.33
C GLY A 64 5.37 -14.11 7.16
N ALA A 65 5.75 -14.06 8.44
CA ALA A 65 5.55 -15.12 9.44
C ALA A 65 4.11 -15.69 9.45
N GLY A 66 4.02 -17.02 9.54
CA GLY A 66 2.76 -17.75 9.68
C GLY A 66 2.09 -18.14 8.36
N PHE A 67 2.52 -17.58 7.22
CA PHE A 67 1.96 -17.94 5.93
C PHE A 67 2.11 -19.43 5.62
N LEU A 68 3.31 -19.99 5.75
CA LEU A 68 3.57 -21.40 5.43
C LEU A 68 2.74 -22.33 6.32
N GLN A 69 2.63 -22.02 7.61
CA GLN A 69 1.88 -22.83 8.55
C GLN A 69 0.36 -22.77 8.31
N THR A 70 -0.17 -21.57 8.05
CA THR A 70 -1.62 -21.34 8.01
C THR A 70 -2.22 -21.52 6.62
N MET A 71 -1.48 -21.15 5.58
CA MET A 71 -2.04 -21.04 4.22
C MET A 71 -1.72 -22.25 3.34
N THR A 72 -0.67 -23.02 3.65
CA THR A 72 -0.24 -24.15 2.80
C THR A 72 -0.87 -25.49 3.24
N PRO A 73 -1.09 -26.45 2.32
CA PRO A 73 -0.77 -26.40 0.88
C PRO A 73 -1.76 -25.54 0.05
N GLY A 74 -1.28 -25.07 -1.09
CA GLY A 74 -2.08 -24.33 -2.09
C GLY A 74 -2.88 -25.24 -3.02
N TYR A 75 -3.64 -24.66 -3.96
CA TYR A 75 -4.31 -25.43 -5.03
C TYR A 75 -3.29 -25.98 -6.04
N PRO A 76 -3.40 -27.22 -6.56
CA PRO A 76 -4.54 -28.13 -6.45
C PRO A 76 -4.51 -29.08 -5.25
N THR A 77 -3.40 -29.13 -4.50
CA THR A 77 -3.24 -30.03 -3.35
C THR A 77 -4.31 -29.77 -2.28
N ASN A 78 -4.65 -28.51 -2.05
CA ASN A 78 -5.85 -28.10 -1.30
C ASN A 78 -6.88 -27.45 -2.24
N PRO A 79 -7.98 -28.15 -2.58
CA PRO A 79 -9.03 -27.61 -3.45
C PRO A 79 -9.76 -26.37 -2.92
N SER A 80 -9.69 -26.12 -1.61
CA SER A 80 -10.30 -24.96 -0.95
C SER A 80 -9.29 -23.82 -0.75
N SER A 81 -8.06 -23.95 -1.25
CA SER A 81 -7.06 -22.90 -1.13
C SER A 81 -7.44 -21.67 -1.95
N LEU A 82 -7.08 -20.50 -1.42
CA LEU A 82 -7.33 -19.20 -2.03
C LEU A 82 -6.20 -18.73 -2.96
N PHE A 83 -5.15 -19.52 -3.10
CA PHE A 83 -3.99 -19.25 -3.94
C PHE A 83 -3.44 -20.54 -4.55
N LEU A 84 -2.61 -20.42 -5.57
CA LEU A 84 -2.05 -21.56 -6.27
C LEU A 84 -0.77 -22.04 -5.58
N GLU A 85 -0.59 -23.35 -5.56
CA GLU A 85 0.66 -23.95 -5.09
C GLU A 85 1.85 -23.53 -5.94
N SER A 86 1.62 -23.25 -7.23
CA SER A 86 2.61 -22.67 -8.14
C SER A 86 3.05 -21.26 -7.77
N ASP A 87 2.24 -20.48 -7.04
CA ASP A 87 2.56 -19.09 -6.72
C ASP A 87 3.70 -19.01 -5.71
N TYR A 88 3.76 -19.95 -4.76
CA TYR A 88 4.79 -19.97 -3.72
C TYR A 88 5.84 -21.08 -3.89
N LYS A 89 5.46 -22.25 -4.43
CA LYS A 89 6.31 -23.45 -4.39
C LYS A 89 6.55 -24.04 -5.77
N ARG A 90 7.73 -23.74 -6.33
CA ARG A 90 8.22 -24.29 -7.61
C ARG A 90 9.66 -24.78 -7.56
N GLY A 91 10.10 -25.25 -6.39
CA GLY A 91 11.50 -25.59 -6.13
C GLY A 91 12.43 -24.39 -5.98
N ARG A 92 11.88 -23.16 -5.98
CA ARG A 92 12.56 -21.95 -5.52
C ARG A 92 12.68 -21.94 -4.00
N GLU A 93 13.63 -21.19 -3.48
CA GLU A 93 13.69 -20.89 -2.04
C GLU A 93 12.46 -20.07 -1.65
N VAL A 94 11.81 -20.46 -0.55
CA VAL A 94 10.74 -19.69 0.08
C VAL A 94 11.20 -19.36 1.49
N ARG A 95 11.43 -18.07 1.75
CA ARG A 95 11.90 -17.56 3.04
C ARG A 95 10.75 -16.88 3.77
N GLU A 96 10.34 -17.48 4.88
CA GLU A 96 9.42 -16.86 5.82
C GLU A 96 10.20 -16.02 6.84
N ILE A 97 9.85 -14.73 6.94
CA ILE A 97 10.53 -13.78 7.82
C ILE A 97 9.99 -13.92 9.24
N ASP A 98 10.81 -14.49 10.13
CA ASP A 98 10.59 -14.44 11.57
C ASP A 98 11.26 -13.19 12.18
N PHE A 99 10.44 -12.19 12.47
CA PHE A 99 10.86 -10.92 13.06
C PHE A 99 11.44 -11.05 14.48
N SER A 100 11.23 -12.17 15.17
CA SER A 100 11.67 -12.35 16.56
C SER A 100 13.08 -12.92 16.69
N THR A 101 13.53 -13.71 15.71
CA THR A 101 14.83 -14.40 15.76
C THR A 101 15.80 -13.97 14.65
N HIS A 102 15.36 -13.16 13.69
CA HIS A 102 16.22 -12.72 12.59
C HIS A 102 17.47 -11.97 13.12
N PRO A 103 18.69 -12.24 12.60
CA PRO A 103 19.91 -11.61 13.09
C PRO A 103 19.93 -10.09 12.90
N ASN A 104 19.25 -9.59 11.86
CA ASN A 104 19.06 -8.17 11.59
C ASN A 104 17.71 -7.64 12.10
N SER A 105 17.14 -8.26 13.13
CA SER A 105 15.89 -7.80 13.74
C SER A 105 16.13 -6.49 14.52
N LEU A 106 15.14 -5.61 14.44
CA LEU A 106 15.12 -4.32 15.12
C LEU A 106 13.67 -3.88 15.33
N LYS A 107 13.49 -2.69 15.89
CA LYS A 107 12.18 -2.05 16.03
C LYS A 107 12.19 -0.69 15.34
N ILE A 108 11.20 -0.43 14.51
CA ILE A 108 10.99 0.88 13.85
C ILE A 108 9.57 1.33 14.17
N GLY A 109 9.44 2.47 14.86
CA GLY A 109 8.16 2.90 15.44
C GLY A 109 7.61 1.82 16.39
N ALA A 110 6.35 1.46 16.21
CA ALA A 110 5.71 0.38 16.97
C ALA A 110 6.04 -1.04 16.44
N PHE A 111 6.54 -1.16 15.21
CA PHE A 111 6.65 -2.44 14.50
C PHE A 111 7.97 -3.15 14.73
N SER A 112 7.92 -4.48 14.89
CA SER A 112 9.09 -5.33 14.69
C SER A 112 9.51 -5.27 13.23
N ALA A 113 10.79 -5.08 12.99
CA ALA A 113 11.34 -4.90 11.66
C ALA A 113 12.56 -5.78 11.44
N VAL A 114 12.93 -5.96 10.18
CA VAL A 114 14.16 -6.62 9.74
C VAL A 114 14.83 -5.74 8.69
N ASP A 115 16.12 -5.44 8.88
CA ASP A 115 16.96 -4.91 7.80
C ASP A 115 17.26 -6.07 6.83
N PHE A 116 16.56 -6.05 5.69
CA PHE A 116 16.50 -7.18 4.77
C PHE A 116 17.85 -7.40 4.07
N PHE A 117 18.55 -6.32 3.72
CA PHE A 117 19.88 -6.39 3.10
C PHE A 117 21.02 -6.29 4.11
N GLY A 118 20.75 -5.83 5.34
CA GLY A 118 21.76 -5.64 6.39
C GLY A 118 22.64 -4.40 6.19
N ASP A 119 22.26 -3.50 5.28
CA ASP A 119 22.96 -2.24 4.95
C ASP A 119 22.08 -0.99 5.18
N GLY A 120 20.91 -1.20 5.77
CA GLY A 120 19.88 -0.20 6.06
C GLY A 120 19.18 0.38 4.83
N SER A 121 19.32 -0.22 3.65
CA SER A 121 18.67 0.28 2.43
C SER A 121 17.20 -0.08 2.33
N PHE A 122 16.79 -1.21 2.92
CA PHE A 122 15.42 -1.69 2.85
C PHE A 122 15.06 -2.51 4.08
N TYR A 123 13.95 -2.13 4.73
CA TYR A 123 13.44 -2.83 5.91
C TYR A 123 12.09 -3.47 5.60
N LEU A 124 11.86 -4.65 6.16
CA LEU A 124 10.53 -5.25 6.26
C LEU A 124 9.97 -4.96 7.64
N LEU A 125 8.70 -4.55 7.72
CA LEU A 125 7.99 -4.27 8.97
C LEU A 125 6.84 -5.26 9.10
N SER A 126 6.74 -5.92 10.25
CA SER A 126 5.58 -6.76 10.59
C SER A 126 4.38 -5.86 10.86
N THR A 127 3.38 -5.91 9.99
CA THR A 127 2.19 -5.04 10.03
C THR A 127 0.93 -5.90 9.96
N PRO A 128 0.60 -6.62 11.05
CA PRO A 128 -0.42 -7.66 11.05
C PRO A 128 -1.85 -7.10 10.98
N GLY A 129 -2.81 -7.97 10.71
CA GLY A 129 -4.24 -7.67 10.79
C GLY A 129 -4.98 -7.84 9.47
N HIS A 130 -4.48 -7.25 8.37
CA HIS A 130 -5.12 -7.41 7.06
C HIS A 130 -5.11 -8.85 6.55
N ALA A 131 -3.96 -9.49 6.66
CA ALA A 131 -3.76 -10.89 6.29
C ALA A 131 -2.65 -11.50 7.17
N ILE A 132 -2.67 -12.83 7.34
CA ILE A 132 -1.56 -13.53 7.98
C ILE A 132 -0.25 -13.25 7.22
N GLY A 133 0.80 -12.88 7.97
CA GLY A 133 2.09 -12.51 7.42
C GLY A 133 2.10 -11.18 6.65
N HIS A 134 1.13 -10.28 6.86
CA HIS A 134 1.14 -8.96 6.22
C HIS A 134 2.36 -8.13 6.64
N MET A 135 3.09 -7.60 5.66
CA MET A 135 4.29 -6.79 5.86
C MET A 135 4.26 -5.51 5.02
N CYS A 136 4.80 -4.44 5.60
CA CYS A 136 5.17 -3.23 4.87
C CYS A 136 6.65 -3.26 4.52
N GLY A 137 7.00 -2.60 3.41
CA GLY A 137 8.39 -2.31 3.04
C GLY A 137 8.75 -0.88 3.35
N LEU A 138 9.93 -0.62 3.89
CA LEU A 138 10.46 0.72 4.15
C LEU A 138 11.79 0.88 3.41
N ALA A 139 11.74 1.57 2.28
CA ALA A 139 12.89 1.79 1.40
C ALA A 139 13.58 3.12 1.72
N ARG A 140 14.89 3.07 2.00
CA ARG A 140 15.72 4.26 2.14
C ARG A 140 15.96 4.87 0.76
N THR A 141 15.49 6.10 0.56
CA THR A 141 15.58 6.83 -0.70
C THR A 141 16.73 7.81 -0.76
N THR A 142 17.08 8.43 0.37
CA THR A 142 18.27 9.25 0.58
C THR A 142 18.86 8.92 1.96
N PRO A 143 20.00 9.48 2.41
CA PRO A 143 20.52 9.21 3.74
C PRO A 143 19.51 9.46 4.88
N ASN A 144 18.57 10.38 4.68
CA ASN A 144 17.63 10.82 5.72
C ASN A 144 16.15 10.64 5.35
N SER A 145 15.82 9.99 4.23
CA SER A 145 14.42 9.91 3.78
C SER A 145 14.02 8.54 3.25
N PHE A 146 12.76 8.20 3.44
CA PHE A 146 12.23 6.86 3.19
C PHE A 146 10.89 6.89 2.45
N ILE A 147 10.60 5.82 1.72
CA ILE A 147 9.26 5.50 1.23
C ILE A 147 8.79 4.25 1.96
N LEU A 148 7.63 4.32 2.61
CA LEU A 148 6.95 3.17 3.18
C LEU A 148 5.91 2.66 2.18
N THR A 149 6.12 1.48 1.61
CA THR A 149 5.14 0.77 0.78
C THR A 149 4.24 -0.04 1.70
N GLY A 150 3.02 0.46 1.93
CA GLY A 150 2.10 0.01 2.97
C GLY A 150 1.33 -1.27 2.67
N GLY A 151 1.43 -1.79 1.43
CA GLY A 151 0.56 -2.87 0.97
C GLY A 151 -0.90 -2.52 1.24
N ASP A 152 -1.58 -3.43 1.92
CA ASP A 152 -2.98 -3.32 2.32
C ASP A 152 -3.16 -3.09 3.81
N ALA A 153 -2.15 -2.54 4.48
CA ALA A 153 -2.38 -2.04 5.83
C ALA A 153 -3.53 -1.01 5.83
N SER A 154 -3.69 -0.27 4.72
CA SER A 154 -4.85 0.58 4.43
C SER A 154 -5.16 0.54 2.93
N HIS A 155 -6.44 0.61 2.56
CA HIS A 155 -6.93 0.63 1.18
C HIS A 155 -7.26 2.03 0.70
N HIS A 156 -7.57 2.96 1.61
CA HIS A 156 -7.90 4.33 1.28
C HIS A 156 -7.21 5.31 2.23
N SER A 157 -6.65 6.39 1.69
CA SER A 157 -5.92 7.41 2.47
C SER A 157 -6.74 8.01 3.63
N GLY A 158 -8.07 8.00 3.53
CA GLY A 158 -8.99 8.39 4.59
C GLY A 158 -9.07 7.45 5.81
N GLU A 159 -8.55 6.22 5.73
CA GLU A 159 -8.40 5.32 6.90
C GLU A 159 -7.18 5.70 7.74
N LEU A 160 -6.18 6.33 7.11
CA LEU A 160 -4.95 6.80 7.75
C LEU A 160 -5.04 8.27 8.18
N ARG A 161 -5.82 9.08 7.46
CA ARG A 161 -5.79 10.55 7.55
C ARG A 161 -7.18 11.17 7.81
N PRO A 162 -7.25 12.24 8.63
CA PRO A 162 -6.16 12.80 9.42
C PRO A 162 -5.84 11.95 10.66
N SER A 163 -4.71 12.22 11.31
CA SER A 163 -4.28 11.51 12.53
C SER A 163 -3.74 12.50 13.57
N PRO A 164 -3.44 12.09 14.81
CA PRO A 164 -2.76 12.95 15.79
C PRO A 164 -1.36 13.39 15.34
N PHE A 165 -0.71 12.61 14.48
CA PHE A 165 0.63 12.89 13.93
C PHE A 165 0.56 13.75 12.68
N LEU A 166 -0.54 13.64 11.91
CA LEU A 166 -0.81 14.46 10.75
C LEU A 166 -2.24 15.02 10.80
N PRO A 167 -2.47 16.11 11.56
CA PRO A 167 -3.77 16.72 11.63
C PRO A 167 -4.22 17.28 10.28
N LEU A 168 -5.54 17.46 10.11
CA LEU A 168 -6.10 18.18 8.98
C LEU A 168 -5.47 19.58 8.91
N PRO A 169 -4.97 20.03 7.74
CA PRO A 169 -4.33 21.34 7.63
C PRO A 169 -5.35 22.48 7.79
N ASP A 170 -4.88 23.69 8.08
CA ASP A 170 -5.73 24.89 8.18
C ASP A 170 -6.26 25.34 6.82
N SER A 171 -5.55 25.04 5.75
CA SER A 171 -5.99 25.20 4.37
C SER A 171 -5.40 24.11 3.48
N VAL A 172 -6.10 23.77 2.41
CA VAL A 172 -5.59 22.90 1.34
C VAL A 172 -5.50 23.72 0.05
N GLU A 173 -4.30 23.75 -0.52
CA GLU A 173 -3.96 24.48 -1.73
C GLU A 173 -3.18 23.57 -2.69
N PRO A 174 -3.68 23.33 -3.91
CA PRO A 174 -4.95 23.78 -4.47
C PRO A 174 -6.21 23.14 -3.83
N SER A 175 -7.40 23.74 -4.01
CA SER A 175 -8.64 23.26 -3.39
C SER A 175 -9.05 21.88 -3.92
N PRO A 176 -9.32 20.87 -3.06
CA PRO A 176 -9.87 19.57 -3.49
C PRO A 176 -11.28 19.68 -4.08
N TYR A 177 -12.00 20.77 -3.81
CA TYR A 177 -13.41 20.95 -4.20
C TYR A 177 -13.63 21.89 -5.38
N SER A 178 -12.55 22.43 -5.94
CA SER A 178 -12.56 23.19 -7.20
C SER A 178 -13.08 22.34 -8.39
N SER A 179 -13.37 22.99 -9.52
CA SER A 179 -13.84 22.33 -10.73
C SER A 179 -12.98 22.74 -11.93
N PRO A 180 -11.99 21.94 -12.35
CA PRO A 180 -11.66 20.58 -11.87
C PRO A 180 -11.02 20.57 -10.47
N PRO A 181 -11.03 19.43 -9.73
CA PRO A 181 -10.36 19.31 -8.44
C PRO A 181 -8.87 19.69 -8.52
N PHE A 182 -8.37 20.31 -7.46
CA PHE A 182 -7.00 20.82 -7.34
C PHE A 182 -6.59 21.83 -8.44
N GLN A 183 -7.53 22.65 -8.92
CA GLN A 183 -7.22 23.73 -9.86
C GLN A 183 -6.29 24.78 -9.24
N LEU A 184 -5.15 25.06 -9.89
CA LEU A 184 -4.17 26.06 -9.44
C LEU A 184 -4.82 27.42 -9.14
N GLY A 185 -4.38 28.05 -8.04
CA GLY A 185 -4.89 29.34 -7.56
C GLY A 185 -6.18 29.25 -6.73
N THR A 186 -6.71 28.05 -6.49
CA THR A 186 -7.85 27.83 -5.58
C THR A 186 -7.36 27.37 -4.21
N PHE A 187 -8.15 27.59 -3.16
CA PHE A 187 -7.88 27.09 -1.81
C PHE A 187 -9.17 26.57 -1.16
N CYS A 188 -9.03 25.69 -0.19
CA CYS A 188 -10.13 25.25 0.68
C CYS A 188 -9.75 25.44 2.14
N PRO A 189 -10.53 26.19 2.93
CA PRO A 189 -10.33 26.23 4.38
C PRO A 189 -10.45 24.84 5.00
N GLY A 190 -9.54 24.50 5.90
CA GLY A 190 -9.55 23.26 6.69
C GLY A 190 -10.80 23.14 7.55
N ALA A 191 -11.30 24.26 8.08
CA ALA A 191 -12.55 24.31 8.83
C ALA A 191 -13.76 23.84 8.00
N LEU A 192 -13.77 24.12 6.68
CA LEU A 192 -14.83 23.65 5.80
C LEU A 192 -14.75 22.13 5.61
N ILE A 193 -13.55 21.59 5.43
CA ILE A 193 -13.35 20.13 5.33
C ILE A 193 -13.78 19.46 6.64
N GLN A 194 -13.39 20.03 7.78
CA GLN A 194 -13.76 19.51 9.10
C GLN A 194 -15.28 19.52 9.32
N GLU A 195 -15.96 20.63 9.07
CA GLU A 195 -17.39 20.74 9.40
C GLU A 195 -18.31 20.05 8.39
N MET A 196 -17.92 20.04 7.10
CA MET A 196 -18.80 19.62 6.01
C MET A 196 -18.47 18.24 5.44
N ALA A 197 -17.18 17.88 5.38
CA ALA A 197 -16.75 16.63 4.75
C ALA A 197 -16.40 15.55 5.78
N HIS A 198 -15.78 15.91 6.91
CA HIS A 198 -15.30 14.95 7.88
C HIS A 198 -16.45 14.37 8.73
N PRO A 199 -16.67 13.05 8.76
CA PRO A 199 -17.82 12.44 9.41
C PRO A 199 -17.90 12.70 10.92
N LEU A 200 -16.73 12.72 11.58
CA LEU A 200 -16.61 13.01 13.02
C LEU A 200 -16.28 14.46 13.36
N ARG A 201 -16.23 15.37 12.36
CA ARG A 201 -15.77 16.76 12.52
C ARG A 201 -14.47 16.90 13.30
N SER A 202 -13.55 15.95 13.09
CA SER A 202 -12.27 15.89 13.78
C SER A 202 -11.17 16.40 12.88
N ARG A 203 -10.11 16.93 13.51
CA ARG A 203 -8.86 17.26 12.82
C ARG A 203 -7.80 16.18 12.99
N THR A 204 -8.03 15.17 13.82
CA THR A 204 -6.98 14.22 14.23
C THR A 204 -7.47 12.77 14.28
N LYS A 205 -8.64 12.49 13.72
CA LYS A 205 -9.18 11.14 13.57
C LYS A 205 -9.39 10.87 12.09
N PRO A 206 -9.22 9.64 11.59
CA PRO A 206 -9.40 9.34 10.19
C PRO A 206 -10.85 9.53 9.72
N PHE A 207 -11.02 9.68 8.40
CA PHE A 207 -12.35 9.71 7.76
C PHE A 207 -13.04 8.34 7.81
N TYR A 208 -12.27 7.25 7.79
CA TYR A 208 -12.78 5.89 7.81
C TYR A 208 -12.21 5.10 8.98
N GLU A 209 -13.03 4.20 9.51
CA GLU A 209 -12.60 3.09 10.34
C GLU A 209 -12.65 1.82 9.48
N LEU A 210 -11.76 0.87 9.76
CA LEU A 210 -11.78 -0.40 9.05
C LEU A 210 -13.07 -1.17 9.36
N ALA A 211 -13.51 -1.98 8.39
CA ALA A 211 -14.68 -2.84 8.53
C ALA A 211 -14.29 -4.32 8.40
N PRO A 212 -15.05 -5.25 8.99
CA PRO A 212 -14.86 -6.68 8.75
C PRO A 212 -14.96 -7.01 7.26
N THR A 213 -13.94 -7.68 6.72
CA THR A 213 -13.89 -8.03 5.28
C THR A 213 -14.51 -9.40 4.99
N GLY A 214 -14.61 -10.27 6.00
CA GLY A 214 -14.97 -11.68 5.83
C GLY A 214 -13.87 -12.53 5.19
N MET A 215 -12.71 -11.93 4.88
CA MET A 215 -11.55 -12.66 4.37
C MET A 215 -10.93 -13.51 5.47
N PRO A 216 -10.46 -14.73 5.16
CA PRO A 216 -9.77 -15.54 6.15
C PRO A 216 -8.53 -14.84 6.68
N THR A 217 -8.24 -15.01 7.97
CA THR A 217 -7.09 -14.42 8.68
C THR A 217 -7.10 -12.89 8.84
N PHE A 218 -8.16 -12.20 8.40
CA PHE A 218 -8.36 -10.79 8.71
C PHE A 218 -8.75 -10.62 10.19
N GLU A 219 -8.03 -9.76 10.89
CA GLU A 219 -8.24 -9.42 12.30
C GLU A 219 -8.48 -7.92 12.44
N LEU A 220 -9.74 -7.51 12.59
CA LEU A 220 -10.14 -6.10 12.56
C LEU A 220 -9.40 -5.23 13.58
N GLU A 221 -9.36 -5.65 14.84
CA GLU A 221 -8.72 -4.86 15.91
C GLU A 221 -7.20 -4.74 15.69
N THR A 222 -6.56 -5.83 15.26
CA THR A 222 -5.14 -5.84 14.91
C THR A 222 -4.84 -4.94 13.71
N ALA A 223 -5.67 -5.00 12.66
CA ALA A 223 -5.53 -4.18 11.46
C ALA A 223 -5.72 -2.70 11.77
N GLN A 224 -6.76 -2.35 12.56
CA GLN A 224 -7.03 -0.98 12.96
C GLN A 224 -5.86 -0.40 13.76
N LYS A 225 -5.31 -1.18 14.69
CA LYS A 225 -4.11 -0.80 15.45
C LYS A 225 -2.89 -0.60 14.54
N THR A 226 -2.68 -1.47 13.56
CA THR A 226 -1.60 -1.31 12.56
C THR A 226 -1.75 0.01 11.79
N VAL A 227 -2.96 0.38 11.35
CA VAL A 227 -3.20 1.68 10.68
C VAL A 227 -2.89 2.86 11.60
N GLU A 228 -3.33 2.79 12.85
CA GLU A 228 -3.05 3.85 13.85
C GLU A 228 -1.55 4.03 14.08
N GLU A 229 -0.80 2.93 14.19
CA GLU A 229 0.66 2.94 14.37
C GLU A 229 1.40 3.42 13.11
N LEU A 230 0.87 3.13 11.90
CA LEU A 230 1.39 3.72 10.65
C LEU A 230 1.19 5.23 10.58
N GLY A 231 0.25 5.79 11.35
CA GLY A 231 0.03 7.23 11.45
C GLY A 231 1.29 8.00 11.87
N GLU A 232 2.18 7.41 12.69
CA GLU A 232 3.45 8.03 13.07
C GLU A 232 4.40 8.21 11.87
N PHE A 233 4.48 7.19 11.00
CA PHE A 233 5.25 7.26 9.75
C PHE A 233 4.65 8.28 8.79
N ASP A 234 3.31 8.32 8.69
CA ASP A 234 2.64 9.27 7.82
C ASP A 234 2.82 10.72 8.27
N GLY A 235 2.98 10.96 9.57
CA GLY A 235 3.29 12.26 10.15
C GLY A 235 4.76 12.70 10.03
N ASP A 236 5.71 11.80 9.78
CA ASP A 236 7.14 12.15 9.67
C ASP A 236 7.48 12.74 8.30
N ASP A 237 7.91 14.00 8.23
CA ASP A 237 8.27 14.70 6.99
C ASP A 237 9.31 13.95 6.12
N ASN A 238 10.10 13.06 6.72
CA ASN A 238 11.11 12.25 6.04
C ASN A 238 10.60 10.90 5.53
N VAL A 239 9.33 10.56 5.75
CA VAL A 239 8.73 9.31 5.29
C VAL A 239 7.52 9.59 4.40
N SER A 240 7.55 9.10 3.16
CA SER A 240 6.38 9.10 2.28
C SER A 240 5.67 7.74 2.36
N VAL A 241 4.49 7.70 2.96
CA VAL A 241 3.65 6.50 3.01
C VAL A 241 2.87 6.35 1.70
N VAL A 242 3.01 5.18 1.07
CA VAL A 242 2.38 4.78 -0.19
C VAL A 242 1.57 3.52 0.06
N ILE A 243 0.26 3.64 0.13
CA ILE A 243 -0.67 2.50 0.24
C ILE A 243 -1.01 1.94 -1.14
N ALA A 244 -1.31 0.64 -1.24
CA ALA A 244 -1.41 -0.05 -2.53
C ALA A 244 -2.54 0.49 -3.44
N HIS A 245 -3.69 0.84 -2.84
CA HIS A 245 -4.91 1.19 -3.57
C HIS A 245 -5.24 2.69 -3.59
N ASP A 246 -4.27 3.58 -3.31
CA ASP A 246 -4.46 5.02 -3.50
C ASP A 246 -4.46 5.40 -4.99
N ALA A 247 -5.66 5.45 -5.57
CA ALA A 247 -5.84 5.81 -6.97
C ALA A 247 -5.36 7.24 -7.29
N LYS A 248 -5.37 8.16 -6.32
CA LYS A 248 -5.00 9.56 -6.53
C LYS A 248 -3.49 9.77 -6.55
N LEU A 249 -2.74 8.87 -5.95
CA LEU A 249 -1.28 8.93 -5.94
C LEU A 249 -0.70 8.90 -7.37
N LYS A 250 -1.39 8.26 -8.32
CA LYS A 250 -1.02 8.17 -9.74
C LYS A 250 -0.86 9.53 -10.42
N GLU A 251 -1.52 10.57 -9.92
CA GLU A 251 -1.43 11.94 -10.44
C GLU A 251 -0.18 12.70 -9.93
N VAL A 252 0.52 12.14 -8.94
CA VAL A 252 1.56 12.83 -8.18
C VAL A 252 2.93 12.19 -8.38
N VAL A 253 2.99 10.85 -8.38
CA VAL A 253 4.26 10.11 -8.39
C VAL A 253 4.72 9.79 -9.81
N ASP A 254 6.03 9.70 -9.98
CA ASP A 254 6.60 9.11 -11.17
C ASP A 254 6.54 7.58 -11.09
N PHE A 255 6.29 6.95 -12.23
CA PHE A 255 6.35 5.50 -12.38
C PHE A 255 7.71 5.05 -12.93
N PHE A 256 8.06 3.80 -12.63
CA PHE A 256 9.18 3.12 -13.27
C PHE A 256 9.09 3.30 -14.80
N PRO A 257 10.21 3.62 -15.49
CA PRO A 257 11.61 3.47 -15.07
C PRO A 257 12.21 4.66 -14.30
N LYS A 258 11.43 5.71 -14.00
CA LYS A 258 11.97 6.87 -13.27
C LYS A 258 12.18 6.51 -11.80
N PRO A 259 13.27 6.98 -11.16
CA PRO A 259 13.53 6.73 -9.75
C PRO A 259 12.60 7.55 -8.85
N ALA A 260 12.24 6.96 -7.72
CA ALA A 260 11.46 7.61 -6.65
C ALA A 260 12.32 8.37 -5.63
N ASN A 261 13.65 8.26 -5.70
CA ASN A 261 14.56 8.75 -4.63
C ASN A 261 14.43 10.24 -4.31
N ALA A 262 14.08 11.07 -5.31
CA ALA A 262 13.95 12.52 -5.17
C ALA A 262 12.52 12.97 -4.80
N TRP A 263 11.69 12.09 -4.20
CA TRP A 263 10.29 12.41 -3.87
C TRP A 263 10.12 13.65 -2.97
N MET A 264 11.08 13.89 -2.05
CA MET A 264 11.06 15.08 -1.19
C MET A 264 11.27 16.37 -1.99
N GLU A 265 12.30 16.40 -2.84
CA GLU A 265 12.60 17.54 -3.72
C GLU A 265 11.42 17.81 -4.67
N LYS A 266 10.80 16.74 -5.18
CA LYS A 266 9.59 16.81 -6.02
C LYS A 266 8.33 17.17 -5.24
N GLY A 267 8.36 17.25 -3.92
CA GLY A 267 7.22 17.60 -3.07
C GLY A 267 6.08 16.57 -3.08
N TRP A 268 6.36 15.30 -3.40
CA TRP A 268 5.32 14.27 -3.60
C TRP A 268 4.41 14.12 -2.39
N LYS A 269 4.98 14.05 -1.18
CA LYS A 269 4.22 13.91 0.05
C LYS A 269 3.20 15.05 0.20
N GLY A 270 3.66 16.31 0.20
CA GLY A 270 2.76 17.46 0.33
C GLY A 270 1.64 17.48 -0.71
N MET A 271 1.94 17.08 -1.96
CA MET A 271 0.94 17.00 -3.04
C MET A 271 -0.04 15.83 -2.92
N SER A 272 0.33 14.71 -2.29
CA SER A 272 -0.49 13.50 -2.20
C SER A 272 -1.37 13.44 -0.95
N LEU A 273 -0.91 13.98 0.19
CA LEU A 273 -1.56 13.84 1.50
C LEU A 273 -3.05 14.15 1.50
N CYS A 274 -3.46 15.21 0.79
CA CYS A 274 -4.84 15.69 0.75
C CYS A 274 -5.63 15.26 -0.49
N ARG A 275 -5.05 14.46 -1.41
CA ARG A 275 -5.69 14.14 -2.70
C ARG A 275 -7.01 13.41 -2.57
N PHE A 276 -7.11 12.53 -1.58
CA PHE A 276 -8.33 11.77 -1.27
C PHE A 276 -9.51 12.66 -0.87
N LEU A 277 -9.27 13.91 -0.42
CA LEU A 277 -10.35 14.82 -0.03
C LEU A 277 -11.31 15.13 -1.19
N ALA A 278 -10.85 15.04 -2.44
CA ALA A 278 -11.69 15.26 -3.61
C ALA A 278 -12.88 14.29 -3.70
N ASP A 279 -12.78 13.11 -3.08
CA ASP A 279 -13.85 12.11 -3.07
C ASP A 279 -15.05 12.56 -2.22
N PHE A 280 -14.86 13.56 -1.34
CA PHE A 280 -15.90 14.16 -0.51
C PHE A 280 -16.47 15.46 -1.08
N ALA A 281 -16.19 15.80 -2.34
CA ALA A 281 -16.72 17.02 -2.98
C ALA A 281 -18.25 17.09 -2.95
N GLY A 282 -18.94 15.94 -2.99
CA GLY A 282 -20.40 15.86 -2.89
C GLY A 282 -20.95 16.41 -1.57
N ALA A 283 -20.29 16.12 -0.45
CA ALA A 283 -20.71 16.56 0.88
C ALA A 283 -20.60 18.08 1.06
N VAL A 284 -19.60 18.70 0.41
CA VAL A 284 -19.40 20.15 0.45
C VAL A 284 -20.36 20.88 -0.49
N ARG A 285 -20.60 20.34 -1.68
CA ARG A 285 -21.45 20.99 -2.70
C ARG A 285 -22.95 20.91 -2.40
N SER A 286 -23.40 19.92 -1.62
CA SER A 286 -24.83 19.73 -1.33
C SER A 286 -25.45 20.83 -0.47
N ASP A 287 -24.66 21.58 0.32
CA ASP A 287 -25.17 22.64 1.19
C ASP A 287 -25.13 24.05 0.57
N ASP A 288 -24.42 24.26 -0.54
CA ASP A 288 -24.57 25.51 -1.31
C ASP A 288 -25.94 25.59 -2.02
N ALA A 289 -26.55 24.43 -2.31
CA ALA A 289 -27.89 24.38 -2.92
C ALA A 289 -29.03 24.58 -1.91
N SER A 290 -28.78 24.45 -0.60
CA SER A 290 -29.78 24.63 0.45
C SER A 290 -29.86 26.07 0.98
N GLN A 291 -28.99 26.98 0.52
CA GLN A 291 -29.01 28.42 0.87
C GLN A 291 -29.65 29.33 -0.20
N THR A 292 -30.16 28.78 -1.30
CA THR A 292 -30.97 29.51 -2.29
C THR A 292 -32.42 29.03 -2.31
N LEU A 293 -33.19 29.33 -1.26
CA LEU A 293 -34.65 29.44 -1.28
C LEU A 293 -35.12 30.51 -0.29
#